data_AF-A0A1H8HQN9-F1
#
_entry.id   AF-A0A1H8HQN9-F1
#
_cell.length_a   1.000
_cell.length_b   1.000
_cell.length_c   1.000
_cell.angle_alpha   90.00
_cell.angle_beta   90.00
_cell.angle_gamma   90.00
#
_symmetry.space_group_name_H-M   'P 1'
#
loop_
_entity.id
_entity.type
_entity.pdbx_description
1 polymer ?
#
loop_
_entity_poly.entity_id
_entity_poly.type
_entity_poly.pdbx_seq_one_letter_code
_entity_poly.pdbx_strand_id
1 'polypeptide(L)'
;MDTQTLVREGVRLAASSGDAKAEEKRGKASFDPAGRYYLESYQVKIEDGQAIAKAETKIEAVFWRELPPFTYQFEARAPVIQ
;
A
#
# COMPACT_ATOMS: atom_id res chain seq x y z
N MET A 1 2.53 8.20 7.07
CA MET A 1 1.89 8.06 5.74
C MET A 1 0.73 7.09 5.90
N ASP A 2 -0.46 7.37 5.36
CA ASP A 2 -1.61 6.46 5.48
C ASP A 2 -1.67 5.43 4.32
N THR A 3 -2.46 4.38 4.49
CA THR A 3 -2.61 3.27 3.53
C THR A 3 -3.09 3.72 2.15
N GLN A 4 -4.01 4.69 2.08
CA GLN A 4 -4.56 5.16 0.80
C GLN A 4 -3.53 5.98 0.03
N THR A 5 -2.82 6.86 0.74
CA THR A 5 -1.73 7.68 0.22
C THR A 5 -0.60 6.78 -0.28
N LEU A 6 -0.22 5.75 0.48
CA LEU A 6 0.75 4.74 0.06
C LEU A 6 0.41 4.08 -1.26
N VAL A 7 -0.82 3.59 -1.38
CA VAL A 7 -1.27 2.90 -2.60
C VAL A 7 -1.37 3.86 -3.78
N ARG A 8 -1.92 5.06 -3.59
CA ARG A 8 -2.04 6.05 -4.66
C ARG A 8 -0.68 6.54 -5.16
N GLU A 9 0.24 6.80 -4.23
CA GLU A 9 1.60 7.20 -4.58
C GLU A 9 2.35 6.06 -5.27
N GLY A 10 2.25 4.83 -4.75
CA GLY A 10 2.84 3.64 -5.34
C GLY A 10 2.39 3.39 -6.78
N VAL A 11 1.07 3.46 -7.03
CA VAL A 11 0.52 3.35 -8.39
C VAL A 11 1.02 4.48 -9.28
N ARG A 12 0.99 5.73 -8.81
CA ARG A 12 1.43 6.88 -9.62
C ARG A 12 2.91 6.76 -10.01
N LEU A 13 3.76 6.39 -9.05
CA LEU A 13 5.19 6.27 -9.28
C LEU A 13 5.49 5.07 -10.17
N ALA A 14 4.88 3.91 -9.93
CA ALA A 14 5.08 2.74 -10.78
C ALA A 14 4.56 2.95 -12.21
N ALA A 15 3.44 3.66 -12.36
CA ALA A 15 2.91 4.06 -13.67
C ALA A 15 3.85 5.02 -14.43
N SER A 16 4.65 5.82 -13.71
CA SER A 16 5.57 6.79 -14.31
C SER A 16 6.98 6.23 -14.52
N SER A 17 7.45 5.33 -13.65
CA SER A 17 8.82 4.80 -13.70
C SER A 17 8.92 3.49 -14.48
N GLY A 18 7.82 2.74 -14.60
CA GLY A 18 7.82 1.40 -15.15
C GLY A 18 8.52 0.36 -14.26
N ASP A 19 9.00 0.73 -13.07
CA ASP A 19 9.71 -0.15 -12.14
C ASP A 19 8.90 -0.42 -10.88
N ALA A 20 8.03 -1.44 -10.95
CA ALA A 20 7.21 -1.86 -9.82
C ALA A 20 8.04 -2.29 -8.59
N LYS A 21 9.21 -2.91 -8.79
CA LYS A 21 10.01 -3.45 -7.67
C LYS A 21 10.71 -2.35 -6.89
N ALA A 22 11.21 -1.33 -7.58
CA ALA A 22 11.79 -0.16 -6.92
C ALA A 22 10.74 0.58 -6.08
N GLU A 23 9.55 0.80 -6.65
CA GLU A 23 8.48 1.52 -5.95
C GLU A 23 7.85 0.73 -4.80
N GLU A 24 7.81 -0.61 -4.90
CA GLU A 24 7.41 -1.45 -3.77
C GLU A 24 8.36 -1.28 -2.58
N LYS A 25 9.68 -1.33 -2.83
CA LYS A 25 10.69 -1.14 -1.77
C LYS A 25 10.62 0.24 -1.15
N ARG A 26 10.47 1.27 -1.99
CA ARG A 26 10.30 2.66 -1.54
C ARG A 26 9.07 2.82 -0.66
N GLY A 27 7.93 2.27 -1.06
CA GLY A 27 6.70 2.35 -0.28
C GLY A 27 6.82 1.64 1.07
N LYS A 28 7.43 0.44 1.11
CA LYS A 28 7.71 -0.26 2.38
C LYS A 28 8.61 0.54 3.31
N ALA A 29 9.64 1.19 2.77
CA ALA A 29 10.56 2.03 3.56
C ALA A 29 9.92 3.34 4.04
N SER A 30 8.94 3.87 3.29
CA SER A 30 8.27 5.14 3.60
C SER A 30 7.08 4.97 4.55
N PHE A 31 6.57 3.75 4.71
CA PHE A 31 5.49 3.47 5.64
C PHE A 31 6.03 3.45 7.08
N ASP A 32 5.73 4.52 7.81
CA ASP A 32 6.02 4.62 9.24
C ASP A 32 4.90 3.92 10.05
N PRO A 33 5.18 2.81 10.76
CA PRO A 33 4.19 2.15 11.59
C PRO A 33 3.82 3.03 12.79
N ALA A 34 2.68 3.71 12.69
CA ALA A 34 2.15 4.55 13.76
C ALA A 34 1.41 3.72 14.80
N GLY A 35 2.13 3.21 15.80
CA GLY A 35 1.60 2.59 17.02
C GLY A 35 0.77 1.32 16.78
N ARG A 36 -0.53 1.50 16.52
CA ARG A 36 -1.54 0.42 16.40
C ARG A 36 -2.01 0.13 14.98
N TYR A 37 -1.38 0.82 14.02
CA TYR A 37 -1.57 0.66 12.59
C TYR A 37 -0.28 0.10 12.02
N TYR A 38 -0.32 -1.15 11.55
CA TYR A 38 0.83 -1.79 10.94
C TYR A 38 0.49 -2.29 9.54
N LEU A 39 1.41 -2.04 8.62
CA LEU A 39 1.33 -2.54 7.26
C LEU A 39 1.61 -4.04 7.29
N GLU A 40 0.58 -4.84 7.06
CA GLU A 40 0.66 -6.29 7.00
C GLU A 40 1.24 -6.74 5.67
N SER A 41 0.79 -6.11 4.58
CA SER A 41 1.34 -6.36 3.25
C SER A 41 1.30 -5.10 2.40
N TYR A 42 2.27 -4.98 1.50
CA TYR A 42 2.27 -3.98 0.44
C TYR A 42 2.93 -4.57 -0.79
N GLN A 43 2.22 -4.46 -1.92
CA GLN A 43 2.65 -5.00 -3.18
C GLN A 43 2.42 -3.98 -4.30
N VAL A 44 3.38 -3.87 -5.19
CA VAL A 44 3.27 -3.08 -6.42
C VAL A 44 3.62 -3.98 -7.60
N LYS A 45 2.81 -3.95 -8.65
CA LYS A 45 2.99 -4.76 -9.86
C LYS A 45 2.56 -3.97 -11.09
N ILE A 46 3.12 -4.33 -12.23
CA ILE A 46 2.70 -3.83 -13.54
C ILE A 46 2.28 -5.04 -14.36
N GLU A 47 1.02 -5.08 -14.73
CA GLU A 47 0.40 -6.16 -15.52
C GLU A 47 -0.48 -5.52 -16.60
N ASP A 48 -0.42 -6.01 -17.83
CA ASP A 48 -1.24 -5.53 -18.96
C ASP A 48 -1.20 -3.99 -19.19
N GLY A 49 -0.03 -3.38 -18.99
CA GLY A 49 0.13 -1.92 -19.12
C GLY A 49 -0.55 -1.11 -18.00
N GLN A 50 -0.95 -1.76 -16.90
CA GLN A 50 -1.53 -1.14 -15.72
C GLN A 50 -0.58 -1.32 -14.53
N ALA A 51 -0.25 -0.22 -13.85
CA ALA A 51 0.34 -0.26 -12.52
C ALA A 51 -0.76 -0.53 -11.49
N ILE A 52 -0.54 -1.52 -10.62
CA ILE A 52 -1.44 -1.95 -9.56
C ILE A 52 -0.67 -1.91 -8.25
N ALA A 53 -1.20 -1.19 -7.26
CA ALA A 53 -0.67 -1.23 -5.90
C ALA A 53 -1.78 -1.66 -4.94
N LYS A 54 -1.41 -2.52 -4.00
CA LYS A 54 -2.28 -3.05 -2.97
C LYS A 54 -1.57 -2.96 -1.63
N ALA A 55 -2.28 -2.48 -0.62
CA ALA A 55 -1.82 -2.47 0.76
C ALA A 55 -2.87 -3.11 1.67
N GLU A 56 -2.39 -3.89 2.65
CA GLU A 56 -3.17 -4.39 3.77
C GLU A 56 -2.60 -3.80 5.05
N THR A 57 -3.45 -3.17 5.83
CA THR A 57 -3.10 -2.52 7.09
C THR A 57 -3.98 -3.09 8.18
N LYS A 58 -3.35 -3.54 9.26
CA LYS A 58 -4.07 -4.09 10.40
C LYS A 58 -4.20 -3.04 11.48
N ILE A 59 -5.42 -2.95 12.01
CA ILE A 59 -5.85 -1.91 12.95
C ILE A 59 -6.28 -2.59 14.24
N GLU A 60 -5.61 -2.28 15.34
CA GLU A 60 -6.00 -2.77 16.66
C GLU A 60 -7.07 -1.88 17.29
N ALA A 61 -8.16 -2.51 17.77
CA ALA A 61 -9.27 -1.80 18.40
C ALA A 61 -8.85 -1.23 19.77
N VAL A 62 -9.01 0.09 19.93
CA VAL A 62 -8.53 0.82 21.11
C VAL A 62 -9.38 0.56 22.36
N PHE A 63 -10.68 0.35 22.21
CA PHE A 63 -11.61 0.32 23.34
C PHE A 63 -12.01 -1.09 23.77
N TRP A 64 -11.99 -2.07 22.87
CA TRP A 64 -12.38 -3.46 23.15
C TRP A 64 -11.22 -4.40 22.84
N ARG A 65 -10.41 -4.70 23.86
CA ARG A 65 -9.25 -5.63 23.76
C ARG A 65 -9.62 -7.04 23.31
N GLU A 66 -10.89 -7.41 23.42
CA GLU A 66 -11.43 -8.71 23.05
C GLU A 66 -11.79 -8.80 21.55
N LEU A 67 -11.84 -7.68 20.83
CA LEU A 67 -12.07 -7.70 19.40
C LEU A 67 -10.77 -8.10 18.67
N PRO A 68 -10.84 -9.07 17.74
CA PRO A 68 -9.71 -9.36 16.87
C PRO A 68 -9.36 -8.10 16.07
N PRO A 69 -8.07 -7.88 15.74
CA PRO A 69 -7.68 -6.76 14.90
C PRO A 69 -8.39 -6.82 13.56
N PHE A 70 -8.71 -5.66 12.99
CA PHE A 70 -9.38 -5.56 11.71
C PHE A 70 -8.36 -5.29 10.60
N THR A 71 -8.46 -6.02 9.49
CA THR A 71 -7.64 -5.79 8.31
C THR A 71 -8.35 -4.83 7.36
N TYR A 72 -7.73 -3.68 7.13
CA TYR A 72 -8.12 -2.72 6.11
C TYR A 72 -7.29 -2.96 4.85
N GLN A 73 -7.97 -3.26 3.74
CA GLN A 73 -7.34 -3.43 2.44
C GLN A 73 -7.69 -2.26 1.52
N PHE A 74 -6.69 -1.76 0.81
CA PHE A 74 -6.89 -0.77 -0.24
C PHE A 74 -6.07 -1.12 -1.48
N GLU A 75 -6.68 -0.93 -2.64
CA GLU A 75 -6.09 -1.21 -3.96
C GLU A 75 -6.39 -0.05 -4.91
N ALA A 76 -5.40 0.32 -5.72
CA ALA A 76 -5.59 1.26 -6.81
C ALA A 76 -4.88 0.77 -8.07
N ARG A 77 -5.29 1.32 -9.21
CA ARG A 77 -4.76 0.99 -10.54
C ARG A 77 -4.61 2.25 -11.37
N ALA A 78 -3.58 2.31 -12.22
CA ALA A 78 -3.41 3.38 -13.21
C ALA A 78 -2.70 2.85 -14.47
N PRO A 79 -2.98 3.42 -15.65
CA PRO A 79 -2.24 3.08 -16.87
C PRO A 79 -0.78 3.54 -16.74
N VAL A 80 0.15 2.71 -17.24
CA VAL A 80 1.57 3.08 -17.35
C VAL A 80 1.71 4.10 -18.48
N ILE A 81 2.32 5.23 -18.17
CA ILE A 81 2.62 6.30 -19.13
C ILE A 81 4.08 6.11 -19.52
N GLN A 82 4.34 5.60 -20.73
CA GLN A 82 5.67 5.58 -21.34
C GLN A 82 5.98 6.90 -22.03
#